data_AF-A0A7U7D118-F1
#
_entry.id   AF-A0A7U7D118-F1
#
_cell.length_a   1.000
_cell.length_b   1.000
_cell.length_c   1.000
_cell.angle_alpha   90.00
_cell.angle_beta   90.00
_cell.angle_gamma   90.00
#
_symmetry.space_group_name_H-M   'P 1'
#
loop_
_entity.id
_entity.type
_entity.pdbx_description
1 polymer ?
#
loop_
_entity_poly.entity_id
_entity_poly.type
_entity_poly.pdbx_seq_one_letter_code
_entity_poly.pdbx_strand_id
1 'polypeptide(L)'
;MKNFLILLSFISISCTDNQKGKSCVLKKEKKYDLNTQVIESDLQKIGGSISSSKQQISIPSGEYFATNEKLDDYGVSLKIEKDSIIYTESGNMGKMYNQYLLKEDKTVDGRIFLKYSQVINGYTGDADKPHYFGTLRYDKGKLLFESEYTEKRYGLKNVILKK
;
A
#
# COMPACT_ATOMS: atom_id res chain seq x y z
N MET A 1 7.02 11.52 -34.32
CA MET A 1 7.61 11.00 -33.06
C MET A 1 8.47 9.78 -33.42
N LYS A 2 9.69 9.74 -32.89
CA LYS A 2 10.74 8.75 -33.24
C LYS A 2 10.37 7.38 -32.66
N ASN A 3 10.20 6.36 -33.51
CA ASN A 3 10.12 4.97 -33.07
C ASN A 3 11.54 4.44 -32.86
N PHE A 4 11.86 4.14 -31.60
CA PHE A 4 13.06 3.41 -31.24
C PHE A 4 12.83 1.92 -31.53
N LEU A 5 13.56 1.38 -32.51
CA LEU A 5 13.69 -0.06 -32.72
C LEU A 5 14.60 -0.61 -31.60
N ILE A 6 14.08 -1.46 -30.73
CA ILE A 6 14.92 -2.26 -29.84
C ILE A 6 15.16 -3.59 -30.56
N LEU A 7 16.34 -3.74 -31.16
CA LEU A 7 16.86 -5.03 -31.60
C LEU A 7 17.29 -5.81 -30.35
N LEU A 8 16.59 -6.88 -30.02
CA LEU A 8 17.07 -7.91 -29.10
C LEU A 8 17.65 -9.05 -29.93
N SER A 9 18.94 -8.93 -30.28
CA SER A 9 19.73 -10.05 -30.76
C SER A 9 20.10 -10.94 -29.58
N PHE A 10 19.41 -12.07 -29.42
CA PHE A 10 19.82 -13.13 -28.51
C PHE A 10 21.00 -13.90 -29.13
N ILE A 11 22.21 -13.56 -28.69
CA ILE A 11 23.40 -14.39 -28.93
C ILE A 11 23.48 -15.38 -27.77
N SER A 12 23.17 -16.64 -28.04
CA SER A 12 23.46 -17.73 -27.09
C SER A 12 24.80 -18.36 -27.48
N ILE A 13 25.80 -18.23 -26.63
CA ILE A 13 27.09 -18.92 -26.74
C ILE A 13 27.01 -20.15 -25.85
N SER A 14 26.97 -21.33 -26.45
CA SER A 14 27.25 -22.59 -25.75
C SER A 14 28.59 -23.13 -26.23
N CYS A 15 29.61 -23.02 -25.38
CA CYS A 15 30.87 -23.73 -25.53
C CYS A 15 30.76 -25.05 -24.74
N THR A 16 30.80 -26.18 -25.45
CA THR A 16 31.07 -27.48 -24.83
C THR A 16 32.54 -27.79 -25.01
N ASP A 17 33.21 -28.02 -23.89
CA ASP A 17 34.64 -28.25 -23.81
C ASP A 17 34.90 -29.74 -23.93
N ASN A 18 35.46 -30.18 -25.07
CA ASN A 18 36.17 -31.45 -25.16
C ASN A 18 37.22 -31.35 -26.27
N GLN A 19 38.47 -31.24 -25.82
CA GLN A 19 39.77 -31.49 -26.46
C GLN A 19 39.90 -31.32 -28.00
N LYS A 20 40.79 -30.38 -28.33
CA LYS A 20 41.40 -30.07 -29.65
C LYS A 20 40.52 -29.34 -30.67
N GLY A 21 40.84 -28.05 -30.82
CA GLY A 21 40.68 -27.33 -32.09
C GLY A 21 39.40 -26.50 -32.18
N LYS A 22 39.54 -25.19 -31.98
CA LYS A 22 38.49 -24.19 -32.18
C LYS A 22 38.06 -24.14 -33.65
N SER A 23 36.79 -24.39 -33.94
CA SER A 23 36.15 -23.97 -35.19
C SER A 23 34.65 -23.75 -34.94
N CYS A 24 34.23 -22.48 -34.93
CA CYS A 24 32.82 -22.10 -34.86
C CYS A 24 32.33 -21.86 -36.28
N VAL A 25 31.50 -22.77 -36.80
CA VAL A 25 30.86 -22.64 -38.12
C VAL A 25 29.52 -21.92 -37.95
N LEU A 26 29.38 -20.75 -38.58
CA LEU A 26 28.12 -20.03 -38.71
C LEU A 26 27.17 -20.79 -39.65
N LYS A 27 26.18 -21.48 -39.08
CA LYS A 27 25.02 -21.95 -39.87
C LYS A 27 23.97 -20.84 -39.94
N LYS A 28 23.78 -20.29 -41.15
CA LYS A 28 22.59 -19.52 -41.54
C LYS A 28 21.47 -20.50 -41.82
N GLU A 29 20.36 -20.46 -41.08
CA GLU A 29 19.11 -21.08 -41.54
C GLU A 29 17.87 -20.21 -41.30
N LYS A 30 17.17 -20.02 -42.42
CA LYS A 30 15.73 -19.84 -42.68
C LYS A 30 14.97 -18.67 -42.07
N LYS A 31 14.61 -17.74 -42.97
CA LYS A 31 13.41 -16.89 -42.89
C LYS A 31 12.18 -17.77 -42.63
N TYR A 32 11.48 -17.49 -41.55
CA TYR A 32 10.10 -17.94 -41.35
C TYR A 32 9.20 -16.73 -41.60
N ASP A 33 8.42 -16.77 -42.69
CA ASP A 33 7.21 -15.98 -42.84
C ASP A 33 6.16 -16.55 -41.87
N LEU A 34 6.03 -15.93 -40.70
CA LEU A 34 4.97 -16.24 -39.75
C LEU A 34 3.73 -15.42 -40.13
N ASN A 35 2.82 -16.08 -40.83
CA ASN A 35 1.44 -15.67 -41.06
C ASN A 35 0.86 -14.92 -39.85
N THR A 36 0.43 -13.69 -40.11
CA THR A 36 -0.19 -12.70 -39.22
C THR A 36 -1.59 -13.09 -38.72
N GLN A 37 -1.87 -14.37 -38.46
CA GLN A 37 -3.24 -14.82 -38.16
C GLN A 37 -3.39 -15.72 -36.93
N VAL A 38 -2.31 -16.03 -36.20
CA VAL A 38 -2.36 -16.92 -35.02
C VAL A 38 -1.94 -16.23 -33.71
N ILE A 39 -1.39 -15.01 -33.75
CA ILE A 39 -0.94 -14.30 -32.54
C ILE A 39 -2.10 -13.54 -31.84
N GLU A 40 -3.21 -13.26 -32.52
CA GLU A 40 -4.35 -12.56 -31.91
C GLU A 40 -5.12 -13.42 -30.90
N SER A 41 -5.04 -14.75 -31.00
CA SER A 41 -5.86 -15.67 -30.20
C SER A 41 -5.27 -15.96 -28.80
N ASP A 42 -3.94 -15.92 -28.64
CA ASP A 42 -3.30 -16.23 -27.36
C ASP A 42 -2.98 -14.99 -26.51
N LEU A 43 -2.92 -13.79 -27.10
CA LEU A 43 -2.91 -12.54 -26.34
C LEU A 43 -4.26 -12.23 -25.68
N GLN A 44 -5.36 -12.76 -26.21
CA GLN A 44 -6.68 -12.64 -25.58
C GLN A 44 -6.89 -13.57 -24.37
N LYS A 45 -6.03 -14.58 -24.17
CA LYS A 45 -6.11 -15.50 -23.02
C LYS A 45 -5.23 -15.11 -21.82
N ILE A 46 -4.33 -14.14 -21.98
CA ILE A 46 -3.56 -13.55 -20.86
C ILE A 46 -4.25 -12.26 -20.33
N GLY A 47 -5.26 -11.75 -21.05
CA GLY A 47 -6.01 -10.55 -20.66
C GLY A 47 -7.12 -10.77 -19.62
N GLY A 48 -7.36 -12.00 -19.17
CA GLY A 48 -8.38 -12.34 -18.18
C GLY A 48 -7.78 -13.09 -17.01
N SER A 49 -7.88 -12.53 -15.80
CA SER A 49 -7.29 -13.00 -14.53
C SER A 49 -5.84 -12.49 -14.35
N ILE A 50 -5.50 -11.52 -13.50
CA ILE A 50 -6.10 -11.00 -12.27
C ILE A 50 -5.74 -9.50 -12.21
N SER A 51 -6.59 -8.62 -12.75
CA SER A 51 -6.70 -7.30 -12.13
C SER A 51 -7.64 -7.50 -10.95
N SER A 52 -7.10 -7.84 -9.79
CA SER A 52 -7.82 -7.49 -8.57
C SER A 52 -7.83 -5.97 -8.60
N SER A 53 -8.92 -5.39 -9.10
CA SER A 53 -9.25 -4.03 -8.72
C SER A 53 -9.32 -4.08 -7.21
N LYS A 54 -8.20 -3.77 -6.54
CA LYS A 54 -8.20 -3.46 -5.12
C LYS A 54 -9.18 -2.30 -5.06
N GLN A 55 -10.43 -2.59 -4.67
CA GLN A 55 -11.38 -1.56 -4.31
C GLN A 55 -10.64 -0.73 -3.27
N GLN A 56 -10.19 0.46 -3.69
CA GLN A 56 -9.66 1.43 -2.77
C GLN A 56 -10.83 1.73 -1.85
N ILE A 57 -10.78 1.20 -0.63
CA ILE A 57 -11.84 1.42 0.35
C ILE A 57 -11.73 2.90 0.70
N SER A 58 -12.58 3.70 0.06
CA SER A 58 -12.68 5.13 0.34
C SER A 58 -13.41 5.26 1.67
N ILE A 59 -12.69 5.71 2.69
CA ILE A 59 -13.26 5.99 4.00
C ILE A 59 -13.99 7.34 3.88
N PRO A 60 -15.29 7.42 4.20
CA PRO A 60 -16.01 8.69 4.11
C PRO A 60 -15.37 9.75 5.00
N SER A 61 -15.20 10.96 4.47
CA SER A 61 -14.70 12.08 5.26
C SER A 61 -15.62 12.39 6.45
N GLY A 62 -15.02 12.90 7.52
CA GLY A 62 -15.70 13.18 8.77
C GLY A 62 -14.82 12.90 9.97
N GLU A 63 -15.34 13.20 11.15
CA GLU A 63 -14.71 12.87 12.41
C GLU A 63 -15.31 11.60 12.98
N TYR A 64 -14.45 10.70 13.43
CA TYR A 64 -14.81 9.42 14.02
C TYR A 64 -14.29 9.37 15.44
N PHE A 65 -15.15 9.03 16.40
CA PHE A 65 -14.83 9.00 17.82
C PHE A 65 -14.76 7.57 18.33
N ALA A 66 -13.77 7.28 19.17
CA ALA A 66 -13.66 6.00 19.83
C ALA A 66 -14.86 5.77 20.77
N THR A 67 -15.43 4.58 20.75
CA THR A 67 -16.61 4.24 21.58
C THR A 67 -16.26 3.33 22.75
N ASN A 68 -15.04 3.40 23.28
CA ASN A 68 -14.54 2.48 24.30
C ASN A 68 -14.52 3.16 25.68
N GLU A 69 -15.19 2.57 26.66
CA GLU A 69 -15.26 3.08 28.04
C GLU A 69 -13.89 3.23 28.71
N LYS A 70 -12.88 2.43 28.31
CA LYS A 70 -11.49 2.59 28.81
C LYS A 70 -10.82 3.88 28.34
N LEU A 71 -11.43 4.58 27.39
CA LEU A 71 -11.00 5.88 26.88
C LEU A 71 -11.93 6.99 27.39
N ASP A 72 -12.79 6.77 28.38
CA ASP A 72 -13.72 7.82 28.84
C ASP A 72 -12.99 9.03 29.43
N ASP A 73 -11.85 8.81 30.10
CA ASP A 73 -10.98 9.89 30.58
C ASP A 73 -10.21 10.61 29.46
N TYR A 74 -10.15 10.00 28.28
CA TYR A 74 -9.37 10.44 27.12
C TYR A 74 -10.12 10.26 25.79
N GLY A 75 -10.78 11.32 25.30
CA GLY A 75 -11.44 11.29 24.00
C GLY A 75 -10.45 11.05 22.87
N VAL A 76 -10.53 9.90 22.19
CA VAL A 76 -9.76 9.60 20.97
C VAL A 76 -10.64 9.82 19.75
N SER A 77 -10.18 10.65 18.80
CA SER A 77 -10.84 10.82 17.51
C SER A 77 -9.87 10.74 16.33
N LEU A 78 -10.42 10.35 15.19
CA LEU A 78 -9.78 10.42 13.87
C LEU A 78 -10.64 11.29 12.96
N LYS A 79 -10.09 12.44 12.56
CA LYS A 79 -10.69 13.29 11.53
C LYS A 79 -10.09 12.91 10.18
N ILE A 80 -10.92 12.42 9.28
CA ILE A 80 -10.54 12.02 7.92
C ILE A 80 -11.00 13.10 6.96
N GLU A 81 -10.04 13.74 6.31
CA GLU A 81 -10.25 14.68 5.22
C GLU A 81 -9.69 14.08 3.93
N LYS A 82 -9.87 14.77 2.80
CA LYS A 82 -9.52 14.24 1.48
C LYS A 82 -8.05 13.81 1.37
N ASP A 83 -7.15 14.62 1.95
CA ASP A 83 -5.70 14.47 1.81
C ASP A 83 -4.99 14.38 3.16
N SER A 84 -5.73 14.31 4.26
CA SER A 84 -5.18 14.35 5.61
C SER A 84 -5.99 13.49 6.58
N ILE A 85 -5.30 12.90 7.56
CA ILE A 85 -5.92 12.21 8.68
C ILE A 85 -5.34 12.82 9.95
N ILE A 86 -6.19 13.32 10.83
CA ILE A 86 -5.78 13.91 12.10
C ILE A 86 -6.20 12.97 13.22
N TYR A 87 -5.23 12.46 13.96
CA TYR A 87 -5.46 11.78 15.22
C TYR A 87 -5.47 12.80 16.35
N THR A 88 -6.49 12.73 17.21
CA THR A 88 -6.65 13.62 18.35
C THR A 88 -6.86 12.83 19.62
N GLU A 89 -6.17 13.24 20.67
CA GLU A 89 -6.44 12.90 22.06
C GLU A 89 -6.87 14.15 22.80
N SER A 90 -8.11 14.15 23.27
CA SER A 90 -8.61 15.09 24.26
C SER A 90 -8.74 14.38 25.60
N GLY A 91 -8.91 15.13 26.68
CA GLY A 91 -9.45 14.57 27.91
C GLY A 91 -10.66 15.31 28.39
N ASN A 92 -11.02 15.02 29.64
CA ASN A 92 -12.17 15.60 30.31
C ASN A 92 -12.22 17.14 30.13
N MET A 93 -13.42 17.67 29.84
CA MET A 93 -13.68 19.07 29.50
C MET A 93 -13.17 19.55 28.13
N GLY A 94 -12.77 18.65 27.23
CA GLY A 94 -12.41 19.01 25.85
C GLY A 94 -10.98 19.55 25.69
N LYS A 95 -10.15 19.45 26.73
CA LYS A 95 -8.75 19.84 26.65
C LYS A 95 -8.00 18.89 25.71
N MET A 96 -7.38 19.44 24.66
CA MET A 96 -6.56 18.66 23.74
C MET A 96 -5.17 18.38 24.32
N TYR A 97 -4.79 17.11 24.39
CA TYR A 97 -3.48 16.68 24.87
C TYR A 97 -2.50 16.40 23.75
N ASN A 98 -2.91 15.63 22.74
CA ASN A 98 -2.08 15.35 21.58
C ASN A 98 -2.90 15.44 20.30
N GLN A 99 -2.28 15.93 19.26
CA GLN A 99 -2.84 15.94 17.93
C GLN A 99 -1.75 15.70 16.90
N TYR A 100 -1.95 14.70 16.05
CA TYR A 100 -0.96 14.30 15.05
C TYR A 100 -1.59 14.30 13.66
N LEU A 101 -0.84 14.83 12.71
CA LEU A 101 -1.10 14.63 11.30
C LEU A 101 -0.53 13.27 10.88
N LEU A 102 -1.40 12.44 10.33
CA LEU A 102 -1.10 11.14 9.76
C LEU A 102 -1.24 11.20 8.24
N LYS A 103 -0.43 10.41 7.54
CA LYS A 103 -0.48 10.24 6.09
C LYS A 103 -0.71 8.78 5.74
N GLU A 104 -1.50 8.55 4.70
CA GLU A 104 -1.58 7.24 4.06
C GLU A 104 -0.22 6.94 3.40
N ASP A 105 0.33 5.77 3.68
CA ASP A 105 1.54 5.25 3.03
C ASP A 105 1.19 4.26 1.92
N LYS A 106 0.29 3.31 2.21
CA LYS A 106 -0.13 2.28 1.26
C LYS A 106 -1.46 1.65 1.67
N THR A 107 -2.11 1.03 0.68
CA THR A 107 -3.31 0.23 0.89
C THR A 107 -3.10 -1.24 0.49
N VAL A 108 -3.33 -2.17 1.43
CA VAL A 108 -3.20 -3.62 1.23
C VAL A 108 -4.44 -4.31 1.81
N ASP A 109 -5.12 -5.10 0.98
CA ASP A 109 -6.28 -5.92 1.37
C ASP A 109 -7.36 -5.14 2.14
N GLY A 110 -7.68 -3.94 1.66
CA GLY A 110 -8.68 -3.06 2.28
C GLY A 110 -8.22 -2.40 3.58
N ARG A 111 -6.94 -2.52 3.94
CA ARG A 111 -6.32 -1.82 5.06
C ARG A 111 -5.47 -0.66 4.56
N ILE A 112 -5.70 0.52 5.12
CA ILE A 112 -4.90 1.73 4.88
C ILE A 112 -3.84 1.81 5.97
N PHE A 113 -2.57 1.83 5.58
CA PHE A 113 -1.45 1.96 6.51
C PHE A 113 -1.10 3.42 6.71
N LEU A 114 -1.07 3.86 7.96
CA LEU A 114 -0.83 5.24 8.34
C LEU A 114 0.58 5.41 8.89
N LYS A 115 1.28 6.43 8.40
CA LYS A 115 2.51 6.92 9.00
C LYS A 115 2.25 8.22 9.73
N TYR A 116 2.95 8.40 10.83
CA TYR A 116 3.08 9.72 11.44
C TYR A 116 3.75 10.68 10.44
N SER A 117 3.25 11.92 10.39
CA SER A 117 3.84 12.97 9.58
C SER A 117 4.29 14.17 10.40
N GLN A 118 3.47 14.65 11.34
CA GLN A 118 3.75 15.86 12.09
C GLN A 118 2.94 15.93 13.38
N VAL A 119 3.53 16.49 14.45
CA VAL A 119 2.79 16.93 15.63
C VAL A 119 2.14 18.28 15.36
N ILE A 120 0.82 18.32 15.51
CA ILE A 120 0.05 19.56 15.52
C ILE A 120 -0.01 20.13 16.95
N ASN A 121 -0.23 19.26 17.95
CA ASN A 121 -0.24 19.63 19.36
C ASN A 121 0.28 18.48 20.23
N GLY A 122 0.86 18.82 21.39
CA GLY A 122 1.33 17.86 22.37
C GLY A 122 2.77 17.40 22.14
N TYR A 123 3.05 16.17 22.52
CA TYR A 123 4.38 15.57 22.42
C TYR A 123 4.35 14.35 21.53
N THR A 124 5.33 14.20 20.65
CA THR A 124 5.38 13.08 19.69
C THR A 124 5.47 11.74 20.39
N GLY A 125 6.32 11.62 21.42
CA GLY A 125 6.55 10.38 22.15
C GLY A 125 6.76 9.20 21.22
N ASP A 126 5.93 8.17 21.41
CA ASP A 126 5.95 6.93 20.65
C ASP A 126 5.26 7.00 19.27
N ALA A 127 4.71 8.16 18.88
CA ALA A 127 3.99 8.31 17.63
C ALA A 127 4.90 8.31 16.38
N ASP A 128 6.12 8.83 16.50
CA ASP A 128 7.11 8.93 15.40
C ASP A 128 8.13 7.80 15.46
N LYS A 129 7.62 6.57 15.49
CA LYS A 129 8.45 5.37 15.39
C LYS A 129 8.75 5.05 13.93
N PRO A 130 9.83 4.30 13.64
CA PRO A 130 10.14 3.85 12.28
C PRO A 130 9.06 2.93 11.67
N HIS A 131 8.12 2.44 12.48
CA HIS A 131 6.99 1.63 12.05
C HIS A 131 5.73 2.47 11.79
N TYR A 132 4.70 1.84 11.23
CA TYR A 132 3.42 2.49 11.00
C TYR A 132 2.78 2.94 12.31
N PHE A 133 2.17 4.13 12.31
CA PHE A 133 1.39 4.63 13.44
C PHE A 133 0.17 3.75 13.69
N GLY A 134 -0.48 3.28 12.62
CA GLY A 134 -1.59 2.35 12.70
C GLY A 134 -2.14 1.95 11.35
N THR A 135 -3.22 1.17 11.36
CA THR A 135 -3.96 0.79 10.16
C THR A 135 -5.44 1.09 10.31
N LEU A 136 -6.09 1.48 9.21
CA LEU A 136 -7.52 1.69 9.13
C LEU A 136 -8.18 0.66 8.24
N ARG A 137 -9.36 0.20 8.65
CA ARG A 137 -10.30 -0.53 7.80
C ARG A 137 -11.71 -0.01 8.05
N TYR A 138 -12.43 0.27 6.98
CA TYR A 138 -13.82 0.69 7.06
C TYR A 138 -14.75 -0.47 6.71
N ASP A 139 -15.72 -0.75 7.59
CA ASP A 139 -16.66 -1.85 7.43
C ASP A 139 -18.02 -1.47 8.02
N LYS A 140 -19.08 -1.50 7.19
CA LYS A 140 -20.49 -1.28 7.58
C LYS A 140 -20.70 -0.06 8.51
N GLY A 141 -20.12 1.09 8.16
CA GLY A 141 -20.30 2.32 8.94
C GLY A 141 -19.37 2.47 10.15
N LYS A 142 -18.48 1.51 10.40
CA LYS A 142 -17.52 1.54 11.50
C LYS A 142 -16.10 1.65 10.95
N LEU A 143 -15.29 2.43 11.65
CA LEU A 143 -13.87 2.56 11.38
C LEU A 143 -13.10 1.70 12.39
N LEU A 144 -12.42 0.67 11.93
CA LEU A 144 -11.53 -0.15 12.74
C LEU A 144 -10.13 0.46 12.65
N PHE A 145 -9.61 0.89 13.79
CA PHE A 145 -8.27 1.46 13.90
C PHE A 145 -7.39 0.55 14.76
N GLU A 146 -6.32 0.04 14.17
CA GLU A 146 -5.33 -0.78 14.86
C GLU A 146 -4.04 0.03 15.03
N SER A 147 -3.55 0.20 16.26
CA SER A 147 -2.36 1.01 16.52
C SER A 147 -1.55 0.49 17.71
N GLU A 148 -0.24 0.31 17.49
CA GLU A 148 0.71 0.00 18.56
C GLU A 148 0.82 1.16 19.55
N TYR A 149 0.66 2.39 19.07
CA TYR A 149 0.68 3.58 19.90
C TYR A 149 -0.48 3.59 20.90
N THR A 150 -1.71 3.30 20.45
CA THR A 150 -2.86 3.18 21.37
C THR A 150 -2.75 1.96 22.28
N GLU A 151 -2.14 0.87 21.81
CA GLU A 151 -1.85 -0.30 22.65
C GLU A 151 -0.91 0.05 23.81
N LYS A 152 0.19 0.74 23.53
CA LYS A 152 1.15 1.14 24.57
C LYS A 152 0.58 2.16 25.55
N ARG A 153 -0.19 3.11 25.04
CA ARG A 153 -0.71 4.22 25.85
C ARG A 153 -1.94 3.85 26.67
N TYR A 154 -2.82 3.03 26.11
CA TYR A 154 -4.15 2.74 26.67
C TYR A 154 -4.42 1.24 26.88
N GLY A 155 -3.50 0.35 26.51
CA GLY A 155 -3.73 -1.09 26.53
C GLY A 155 -4.75 -1.55 25.46
N LEU A 156 -4.96 -0.74 24.42
CA LEU A 156 -5.96 -0.98 23.37
C LEU A 156 -5.33 -0.99 21.98
N LYS A 157 -5.07 -2.20 21.48
CA LYS A 157 -4.55 -2.38 20.13
C LYS A 157 -5.57 -2.06 19.04
N ASN A 158 -6.82 -2.46 19.26
CA ASN A 158 -7.91 -2.29 18.31
C ASN A 158 -8.96 -1.35 18.90
N VAL A 159 -9.25 -0.28 18.18
CA VAL A 159 -10.23 0.73 18.55
C VAL A 159 -11.29 0.79 17.46
N ILE A 160 -12.56 0.67 17.87
CA ILE A 160 -13.69 0.91 16.99
C ILE A 160 -14.07 2.38 17.12
N LEU A 161 -14.05 3.10 16.00
CA LEU A 161 -14.53 4.47 15.92
C LEU A 161 -15.82 4.55 15.11
N LYS A 162 -16.71 5.44 15.54
CA LYS A 162 -17.98 5.74 14.88
C LYS A 162 -18.05 7.22 14.57
N LYS A 163 -18.69 7.54 13.46
CA LYS A 163 -18.99 8.91 13.07
C LYS A 163 -20.08 9.50 13.96
#